data_AF-A0A2N5T3P5-F1
#
_entry.id   AF-A0A2N5T3P5-F1
#
_cell.length_a   1.000
_cell.length_b   1.000
_cell.length_c   1.000
_cell.angle_alpha   90.00
_cell.angle_beta   90.00
_cell.angle_gamma   90.00
#
_symmetry.space_group_name_H-M   'P 1'
#
loop_
_entity.id
_entity.type
_entity.pdbx_description
1 polymer ?
#
loop_
_entity_poly.entity_id
_entity_poly.type
_entity_poly.pdbx_seq_one_letter_code
_entity_poly.pdbx_strand_id
1 'polypeptide(L)'
;MIIRHVPINLYADDTSGNFSKQFNKHIVYYFTLSGLPPRVSNMEYNCHLMCTSNMAGALELADQIVDQMNELATEGVVAYDSGLKQNVLVMSVFLCFQGDSPMDAEITSTPVPG
;
A
#
# COMPACT_ATOMS: atom_id res chain seq x y z
N MET A 1 5.19 -24.49 -11.81
CA MET A 1 5.37 -23.04 -11.56
C MET A 1 5.37 -22.84 -10.05
N ILE A 2 6.38 -22.18 -9.49
CA ILE A 2 6.42 -21.90 -8.05
C ILE A 2 5.67 -20.60 -7.79
N ILE A 3 4.81 -20.61 -6.78
CA ILE A 3 4.07 -19.42 -6.34
C ILE A 3 4.77 -18.85 -5.10
N ARG A 4 5.00 -17.54 -5.09
CA ARG A 4 5.56 -16.77 -3.98
C ARG A 4 4.52 -15.79 -3.47
N HIS A 5 4.04 -16.04 -2.26
CA HIS A 5 3.16 -15.08 -1.57
C HIS A 5 4.01 -14.01 -0.90
N VAL A 6 3.74 -12.75 -1.22
CA VAL A 6 4.43 -11.57 -0.70
C VAL A 6 3.38 -10.63 -0.14
N PRO A 7 2.85 -10.89 1.07
CA PRO A 7 1.84 -10.03 1.68
C PRO A 7 2.39 -8.63 1.95
N ILE A 8 1.53 -7.61 1.82
CA ILE A 8 1.89 -6.21 2.07
C ILE A 8 0.98 -5.56 3.11
N ASN A 9 1.55 -4.62 3.85
CA ASN A 9 0.82 -3.70 4.72
C ASN A 9 0.78 -2.33 4.03
N LEU A 10 -0.43 -1.81 3.81
CA LEU A 10 -0.65 -0.52 3.18
C LEU A 10 -0.82 0.56 4.24
N TYR A 11 -0.21 1.71 4.00
CA TYR A 11 -0.28 2.88 4.85
C TYR A 11 -0.70 4.08 4.03
N ALA A 12 -1.58 4.87 4.62
CA ALA A 12 -1.97 6.16 4.08
C ALA A 12 -1.53 7.25 5.07
N ASP A 13 -0.82 8.26 4.57
CA ASP A 13 -0.39 9.41 5.36
C ASP A 13 -0.82 10.74 4.71
N ASP A 14 -1.12 11.73 5.55
CA ASP A 14 -1.41 13.10 5.15
C ASP A 14 -0.25 14.00 5.59
N THR A 15 0.51 14.48 4.62
CA THR A 15 1.71 15.29 4.89
C THR A 15 1.42 16.74 5.33
N SER A 16 0.17 17.03 5.75
CA SER A 16 -0.32 18.35 6.13
C SER A 16 0.29 18.93 7.43
N GLY A 17 0.96 18.11 8.25
CA GLY A 17 1.57 18.51 9.53
C GLY A 17 2.91 19.25 9.45
N ASN A 18 3.47 19.46 8.25
CA ASN A 18 4.77 20.11 8.12
C ASN A 18 4.63 21.65 8.23
N PHE A 19 5.33 22.26 9.19
CA PHE A 19 5.24 23.69 9.60
C PHE A 19 5.41 24.72 8.46
N SER A 20 5.83 24.31 7.26
CA SER A 20 6.05 25.17 6.10
C SER A 20 5.03 25.03 4.97
N LYS A 21 4.06 24.11 5.04
CA LYS A 21 3.13 23.82 3.93
C LYS A 21 1.68 23.65 4.38
N GLN A 22 1.16 24.65 5.08
CA GLN A 22 -0.24 24.76 5.49
C GLN A 22 -1.27 24.74 4.34
N PHE A 23 -0.85 24.67 3.06
CA PHE A 23 -1.70 24.84 1.89
C PHE A 23 -1.61 23.77 0.79
N ASN A 24 -0.72 22.76 0.90
CA ASN A 24 -0.67 21.66 -0.08
C ASN A 24 -0.83 20.32 0.64
N LYS A 25 -2.10 19.97 0.93
CA LYS A 25 -2.46 18.63 1.39
C LYS A 25 -2.09 17.63 0.30
N HIS A 26 -1.09 16.80 0.56
CA HIS A 26 -0.75 15.68 -0.30
C HIS A 26 -1.08 14.41 0.48
N ILE A 27 -1.99 13.61 -0.10
CA ILE A 27 -2.26 12.27 0.36
C ILE A 27 -1.19 11.38 -0.25
N VAL A 28 -0.56 10.56 0.57
CA VAL A 28 0.47 9.62 0.14
C VAL A 28 0.12 8.21 0.60
N TYR A 29 0.22 7.26 -0.32
CA TYR A 29 0.14 5.83 -0.02
C TYR A 29 1.51 5.21 -0.15
N TYR A 30 1.90 4.44 0.86
CA TYR A 30 3.10 3.62 0.85
C TYR A 30 2.81 2.25 1.43
N PHE A 31 3.63 1.27 1.08
CA PHE A 31 3.49 -0.09 1.61
C PHE A 31 4.82 -0.61 2.15
N THR A 32 4.70 -1.60 3.03
CA THR A 32 5.82 -2.38 3.56
C THR A 32 5.54 -3.87 3.39
N LEU A 33 6.59 -4.68 3.26
CA LEU A 33 6.44 -6.13 3.24
C LEU A 33 5.98 -6.65 4.62
N SER A 34 4.91 -7.42 4.66
CA SER A 34 4.39 -7.97 5.91
C SER A 34 5.34 -9.07 6.44
N GLY A 35 5.45 -9.16 7.77
CA GLY A 35 6.28 -10.16 8.45
C GLY A 35 7.71 -9.70 8.78
N LEU A 36 8.08 -8.47 8.41
CA LEU A 36 9.32 -7.86 8.89
C LEU A 36 9.19 -7.43 10.36
N PRO A 37 10.26 -7.58 11.18
CA PRO A 37 10.29 -7.00 12.52
C PRO A 37 10.10 -5.47 12.47
N PRO A 38 9.42 -4.83 13.44
CA PRO A 38 9.13 -3.39 13.40
C PRO A 38 10.35 -2.50 13.16
N ARG A 39 11.49 -2.86 13.75
CA ARG A 39 12.77 -2.16 13.57
C ARG A 39 13.25 -2.16 12.11
N VAL A 40 12.93 -3.20 11.36
CA VAL A 40 13.31 -3.39 9.97
C VAL A 40 12.24 -2.79 9.05
N SER A 41 10.96 -3.06 9.33
CA SER A 41 9.82 -2.47 8.61
C SER A 41 9.87 -0.94 8.53
N ASN A 42 10.31 -0.27 9.61
CA ASN A 42 10.40 1.18 9.69
C ASN A 42 11.66 1.77 9.05
N MET A 43 12.50 0.95 8.42
CA MET A 43 13.62 1.47 7.63
C MET A 43 13.11 1.89 6.25
N GLU A 44 13.58 3.06 5.78
CA GLU A 44 13.17 3.65 4.49
C GLU A 44 13.28 2.66 3.32
N TYR A 45 14.24 1.73 3.36
CA TYR A 45 14.44 0.75 2.29
C TYR A 45 13.27 -0.25 2.13
N ASN A 46 12.52 -0.52 3.19
CA ASN A 46 11.35 -1.41 3.16
C ASN A 46 10.04 -0.65 2.95
N CYS A 47 10.10 0.69 2.96
CA CYS A 47 8.96 1.55 2.74
C CYS A 47 8.91 1.96 1.28
N HIS A 48 7.92 1.44 0.56
CA HIS A 48 7.79 1.64 -0.86
C HIS A 48 6.63 2.60 -1.14
N LEU A 49 6.94 3.74 -1.75
CA LEU A 49 5.95 4.71 -2.21
C LEU A 49 5.12 4.11 -3.36
N MET A 50 3.79 4.14 -3.24
CA MET A 50 2.87 3.72 -4.30
C MET A 50 2.40 4.91 -5.11
N CYS A 51 1.76 5.89 -4.47
CA CYS A 51 1.23 7.05 -5.16
C CYS A 51 1.12 8.25 -4.22
N THR A 52 1.08 9.44 -4.83
CA THR A 52 0.76 10.68 -4.14
C THR A 52 -0.10 11.56 -5.04
N SER A 53 -1.07 12.24 -4.45
CA SER A 53 -1.87 13.24 -5.16
C SER A 53 -2.22 14.41 -4.27
N ASN A 54 -2.31 15.58 -4.88
CA ASN A 54 -2.88 16.80 -4.30
C ASN A 54 -4.26 17.15 -4.87
N MET A 55 -4.75 16.38 -5.85
CA MET A 55 -6.04 16.59 -6.50
C MET A 55 -7.05 15.49 -6.19
N ALA A 56 -6.56 14.24 -6.07
CA ALA A 56 -7.38 13.08 -5.78
C ALA A 56 -7.51 12.86 -4.27
N GLY A 57 -8.71 12.49 -3.81
CA GLY A 57 -8.98 12.12 -2.43
C GLY A 57 -8.36 10.77 -2.05
N ALA A 58 -8.36 10.44 -0.75
CA ALA A 58 -7.82 9.17 -0.26
C ALA A 58 -8.56 7.98 -0.89
N LEU A 59 -9.89 8.04 -0.95
CA LEU A 59 -10.72 6.99 -1.54
C LEU A 59 -10.48 6.81 -3.04
N GLU A 60 -10.29 7.89 -3.79
CA GLU A 60 -10.04 7.82 -5.24
C GLU A 60 -8.69 7.17 -5.56
N LEU A 61 -7.67 7.47 -4.75
CA LEU A 61 -6.38 6.79 -4.83
C LEU A 61 -6.48 5.32 -4.39
N ALA A 62 -7.24 5.05 -3.32
CA ALA A 62 -7.43 3.71 -2.79
C ALA A 62 -8.16 2.79 -3.79
N ASP A 63 -9.14 3.30 -4.53
CA ASP A 63 -9.92 2.54 -5.51
C ASP A 63 -9.01 1.91 -6.57
N GLN A 64 -8.13 2.71 -7.19
CA GLN A 64 -7.15 2.23 -8.16
C GLN A 64 -6.15 1.23 -7.57
N ILE A 65 -5.74 1.47 -6.31
CA ILE A 65 -4.83 0.59 -5.59
C ILE A 65 -5.49 -0.78 -5.35
N VAL A 66 -6.77 -0.79 -4.95
CA VAL A 66 -7.53 -2.02 -4.67
C VAL A 66 -7.71 -2.83 -5.94
N ASP A 67 -8.05 -2.21 -7.08
CA ASP A 67 -8.20 -2.90 -8.35
C ASP A 67 -6.90 -3.61 -8.78
N GLN A 68 -5.77 -2.89 -8.79
CA GLN A 68 -4.48 -3.46 -9.15
C GLN A 68 -4.04 -4.59 -8.20
N MET A 69 -4.37 -4.45 -6.93
CA MET A 69 -4.02 -5.43 -5.92
C MET A 69 -4.91 -6.66 -5.97
N ASN A 70 -6.17 -6.52 -6.36
CA ASN A 70 -7.05 -7.65 -6.66
C ASN A 70 -6.52 -8.43 -7.88
N GLU A 71 -6.08 -7.76 -8.94
CA GLU A 71 -5.42 -8.43 -10.07
C GLU A 71 -4.16 -9.18 -9.62
N LEU A 72 -3.30 -8.55 -8.82
CA LEU A 72 -2.09 -9.18 -8.28
C LEU A 72 -2.38 -10.34 -7.31
N ALA A 73 -3.52 -10.31 -6.61
CA ALA A 73 -3.98 -11.37 -5.72
C ALA A 73 -4.63 -12.55 -6.47
N THR A 74 -5.19 -12.31 -7.65
CA THR A 74 -5.96 -13.32 -8.40
C THR A 74 -5.16 -13.93 -9.53
N GLU A 75 -4.50 -13.09 -10.33
CA GLU A 75 -3.71 -13.49 -11.51
C GLU A 75 -2.22 -13.62 -11.18
N GLY A 76 -1.71 -12.77 -10.28
CA GLY A 76 -0.30 -12.71 -9.95
C GLY A 76 0.57 -12.14 -11.08
N VAL A 77 1.85 -11.92 -10.78
CA VAL A 77 2.83 -11.43 -11.77
C VAL A 77 4.01 -12.39 -11.87
N VAL A 78 4.46 -12.67 -13.09
CA VAL A 78 5.65 -13.50 -13.30
C VAL A 78 6.89 -12.67 -13.03
N ALA A 79 7.70 -13.09 -12.05
CA ALA A 79 8.98 -12.48 -11.72
C ALA A 79 10.09 -13.54 -11.69
N TYR A 80 11.33 -13.13 -11.93
CA TYR A 80 12.48 -14.02 -11.85
C TYR A 80 13.07 -14.04 -10.44
N ASP A 81 13.08 -15.20 -9.78
CA ASP A 81 13.70 -15.39 -8.48
C ASP A 81 15.18 -15.75 -8.67
N SER A 82 16.08 -14.84 -8.28
CA SER A 82 17.53 -15.03 -8.41
C SER A 82 18.11 -16.10 -7.49
N GLY A 83 17.45 -16.39 -6.35
CA GLY A 83 17.84 -17.45 -5.42
C GLY A 83 17.47 -18.83 -5.95
N LEU A 84 16.32 -18.96 -6.59
CA LEU A 84 15.85 -20.21 -7.21
C LEU A 84 16.26 -20.38 -8.68
N LYS A 85 16.80 -19.32 -9.31
CA LYS A 85 17.20 -19.24 -10.72
C LYS A 85 16.09 -19.61 -11.71
N GLN A 86 14.85 -19.30 -11.39
CA GLN A 86 13.70 -19.63 -12.23
C GLN A 86 12.59 -18.58 -12.11
N ASN A 87 11.68 -18.58 -13.08
CA ASN A 87 10.48 -17.76 -13.04
C ASN A 87 9.52 -18.29 -11.96
N VAL A 88 9.04 -17.39 -11.12
CA VAL A 88 8.05 -17.62 -10.08
C VAL A 88 6.85 -16.71 -10.32
N LEU A 89 5.67 -17.17 -9.92
CA LEU A 89 4.48 -16.32 -9.89
C LEU A 89 4.43 -15.64 -8.53
N VAL A 90 4.59 -14.32 -8.51
CA VAL A 90 4.45 -13.49 -7.31
C VAL A 90 3.00 -13.11 -7.16
N MET A 91 2.44 -13.37 -5.99
CA MET A 91 1.08 -12.98 -5.63
C MET A 91 1.15 -12.19 -4.32
N SER A 92 0.41 -11.09 -4.25
CA SER A 92 0.38 -10.22 -3.09
C SER A 92 -1.07 -10.00 -2.65
N VAL A 93 -1.25 -9.83 -1.35
CA VAL A 93 -2.54 -9.53 -0.73
C VAL A 93 -2.34 -8.44 0.32
N PHE A 94 -3.36 -7.61 0.52
CA PHE A 94 -3.39 -6.71 1.65
C PHE A 94 -3.61 -7.50 2.93
N LEU A 95 -2.62 -7.44 3.82
CA LEU A 95 -2.72 -8.06 5.14
C LEU A 95 -3.25 -7.08 6.18
N CYS A 96 -2.91 -5.80 6.04
CA CYS A 96 -3.33 -4.73 6.95
C CYS A 96 -3.37 -3.40 6.20
N PHE A 97 -4.35 -2.58 6.55
CA PHE A 97 -4.43 -1.17 6.19
C PHE A 97 -4.27 -0.33 7.46
N GLN A 98 -3.38 0.67 7.42
CA GLN A 98 -3.15 1.59 8.53
C GLN A 98 -3.22 3.03 8.02
N GLY A 99 -3.87 3.91 8.76
CA GLY A 99 -3.83 5.34 8.53
C GLY A 99 -3.66 6.09 9.83
N ASP A 100 -3.32 7.37 9.72
CA ASP A 100 -3.49 8.28 10.84
C ASP A 100 -4.99 8.46 11.14
N SER A 101 -5.33 8.80 12.39
CA SER A 101 -6.72 8.82 12.88
C SER A 101 -7.74 9.53 11.96
N PRO A 102 -7.42 10.64 11.26
CA PRO A 102 -8.33 11.24 10.28
C PRO A 102 -8.58 10.38 9.03
N MET A 103 -7.57 9.65 8.54
CA MET A 103 -7.69 8.77 7.38
C MET A 103 -8.37 7.45 7.71
N ASP A 104 -8.14 6.91 8.91
CA ASP A 104 -8.94 5.81 9.44
C ASP A 104 -10.43 6.20 9.51
N ALA A 105 -10.74 7.43 9.94
CA ALA A 105 -12.11 7.93 9.97
C ALA A 105 -12.70 8.11 8.56
N GLU A 106 -11.94 8.62 7.59
CA GLU A 106 -12.40 8.78 6.20
C GLU A 106 -12.71 7.43 5.53
N ILE A 107 -11.90 6.40 5.81
CA ILE A 107 -12.02 5.06 5.19
C ILE A 107 -13.07 4.20 5.90
N THR A 108 -13.30 4.40 7.19
CA THR A 108 -14.31 3.63 7.97
C THR A 108 -15.68 4.29 8.01
N SER A 109 -15.80 5.55 7.60
CA SER A 109 -17.08 6.28 7.59
C SER A 109 -17.88 6.14 6.29
N THR A 110 -17.38 5.39 5.30
CA THR A 110 -18.16 5.01 4.11
C THR A 110 -19.29 4.06 4.52
N PRO A 111 -20.57 4.46 4.41
CA PRO A 111 -21.66 3.53 4.59
C PRO A 111 -21.57 2.48 3.48
N VAL A 112 -21.48 1.20 3.87
CA VAL A 112 -21.59 0.09 2.92
C VAL A 112 -22.95 0.24 2.23
N PRO A 113 -23.02 0.47 0.91
CA PRO A 113 -24.29 0.42 0.20
C PRO A 113 -24.80 -1.01 0.31
N GLY A 114 -25.88 -1.20 1.07
CA GLY A 114 -26.59 -2.47 1.16
C GLY A 114 -27.31 -2.81 -0.14
#